data_AF-A0A1L9QKR3-F1
#
_entry.id   AF-A0A1L9QKR3-F1
#
_cell.length_a   1.000
_cell.length_b   1.000
_cell.length_c   1.000
_cell.angle_alpha   90.00
_cell.angle_beta   90.00
_cell.angle_gamma   90.00
#
_symmetry.space_group_name_H-M   'P 1'
#
loop_
_entity.id
_entity.type
_entity.pdbx_description
1 polymer ?
#
loop_
_entity_poly.entity_id
_entity_poly.type
_entity_poly.pdbx_seq_one_letter_code
_entity_poly.pdbx_strand_id
1 'polypeptide(L)'
;MVTAWGVMKLVEEGTIALDKPANLQLLIEEVTQQSFSDYMAKAILEPLGMRESSFDWEAIAASGRTDKLATSFDEKLQPSPHRQYTAKAAASLYATPQDMARFVQAYSQKNLVLKQETLKQMMNPQPGAHQDWGLGHTLYVANGADQYTVGHDGGNLPALGHTVRVNPATGNGIVLLISGNLELASQLGDDWVYWETGKLPMNAKLRILGSRLVPALVGIGLGVLAIAIRAFMK
;
A
#
# COMPACT_ATOMS: atom_id res chain seq x y z
N MET A 1 -1.90 5.76 -0.90
CA MET A 1 -2.66 6.16 0.30
C MET A 1 -2.32 7.56 0.83
N VAL A 2 -1.16 7.79 1.46
CA VAL A 2 -0.85 9.08 2.12
C VAL A 2 -0.90 10.27 1.14
N THR A 3 -0.28 10.14 -0.03
CA THR A 3 -0.34 11.13 -1.12
C THR A 3 -1.76 11.49 -1.53
N ALA A 4 -2.67 10.50 -1.59
CA ALA A 4 -4.06 10.74 -1.98
C ALA A 4 -4.78 11.64 -0.98
N TRP A 5 -4.43 11.57 0.31
CA TRP A 5 -4.97 12.50 1.31
C TRP A 5 -4.51 13.94 1.06
N GLY A 6 -3.27 14.14 0.60
CA GLY A 6 -2.78 15.45 0.16
C GLY A 6 -3.66 16.07 -0.93
N VAL A 7 -3.99 15.28 -1.95
CA VAL A 7 -4.86 15.71 -3.04
C VAL A 7 -6.28 15.97 -2.53
N MET A 8 -6.85 15.05 -1.75
CA MET A 8 -8.21 15.19 -1.24
C MET A 8 -8.39 16.37 -0.29
N LYS A 9 -7.33 16.79 0.41
CA LYS A 9 -7.35 18.01 1.20
C LYS A 9 -7.52 19.26 0.31
N LEU A 10 -6.80 19.32 -0.82
CA LEU A 10 -6.99 20.39 -1.80
C LEU A 10 -8.40 20.39 -2.42
N VAL A 11 -9.01 19.20 -2.57
CA VAL A 11 -10.41 19.08 -3.00
C VAL A 11 -11.35 19.66 -1.95
N GLU A 12 -11.17 19.35 -0.67
CA GLU A 12 -11.99 19.90 0.42
C GLU A 12 -11.86 21.42 0.58
N GLU A 13 -10.69 21.95 0.28
CA GLU A 13 -10.39 23.39 0.27
C GLU A 13 -10.99 24.09 -0.97
N GLY A 14 -11.52 23.34 -1.94
CA GLY A 14 -12.10 23.86 -3.18
C GLY A 14 -11.06 24.31 -4.20
N THR A 15 -9.79 23.95 -4.00
CA THR A 15 -8.66 24.41 -4.82
C THR A 15 -8.50 23.58 -6.10
N ILE A 16 -8.94 22.32 -6.09
CA ILE A 16 -8.90 21.42 -7.25
C ILE A 16 -10.20 20.62 -7.44
N ALA A 17 -10.46 20.18 -8.66
CA ALA A 17 -11.49 19.21 -9.01
C ALA A 17 -10.86 17.88 -9.48
N LEU A 18 -11.55 16.76 -9.26
CA LEU A 18 -11.06 15.39 -9.56
C LEU A 18 -11.26 14.95 -11.03
N ASP A 19 -11.68 15.85 -11.91
CA ASP A 19 -12.10 15.53 -13.29
C ASP A 19 -10.95 15.49 -14.30
N LYS A 20 -9.72 15.84 -13.91
CA LYS A 20 -8.55 15.89 -14.80
C LYS A 20 -7.50 14.83 -14.44
N PRO A 21 -7.03 14.02 -15.42
CA PRO A 21 -5.89 13.15 -15.20
C PRO A 21 -4.63 14.02 -15.01
N ALA A 22 -4.04 13.96 -13.83
CA ALA A 22 -2.84 14.72 -13.50
C ALA A 22 -1.84 13.87 -12.72
N ASN A 23 -0.55 14.15 -12.91
CA ASN A 23 0.47 13.66 -11.99
C ASN A 23 0.23 14.35 -10.64
N LEU A 24 -0.14 13.57 -9.62
CA LEU A 24 -0.56 14.11 -8.33
C LEU A 24 0.53 14.93 -7.63
N GLN A 25 1.81 14.62 -7.88
CA GLN A 25 2.92 15.42 -7.36
C GLN A 25 2.91 16.82 -7.95
N LEU A 26 2.93 16.90 -9.28
CA LEU A 26 2.96 18.16 -10.01
C LEU A 26 1.70 18.98 -9.74
N LEU A 27 0.54 18.32 -9.64
CA LEU A 27 -0.71 18.98 -9.30
C LEU A 27 -0.62 19.67 -7.93
N ILE A 28 -0.09 18.99 -6.91
CA ILE A 28 0.12 19.58 -5.58
C ILE A 28 1.09 20.75 -5.68
N GLU A 29 2.22 20.59 -6.37
CA GLU A 29 3.25 21.63 -6.47
C GLU A 29 2.75 22.88 -7.21
N GLU A 30 2.06 22.70 -8.34
CA GLU A 30 1.49 23.79 -9.14
C GLU A 30 0.38 24.55 -8.39
N VAL A 31 -0.48 23.84 -7.68
CA VAL A 31 -1.61 24.46 -7.00
C VAL A 31 -1.18 25.16 -5.71
N THR A 32 -0.27 24.55 -4.97
CA THR A 32 0.13 25.04 -3.63
C THR A 32 1.32 25.98 -3.67
N GLN A 33 2.05 26.01 -4.80
CA GLN A 33 3.33 26.73 -4.96
C GLN A 33 4.37 26.33 -3.89
N GLN A 34 4.24 25.11 -3.33
CA GLN A 34 5.17 24.52 -2.37
C GLN A 34 5.80 23.27 -2.99
N SER A 35 6.97 22.87 -2.50
CA SER A 35 7.50 21.54 -2.84
C SER A 35 6.52 20.47 -2.35
N PHE A 36 6.44 19.34 -3.06
CA PHE A 36 5.57 18.24 -2.65
C PHE A 36 5.85 17.80 -1.21
N SER A 37 7.13 17.69 -0.84
CA SER A 37 7.55 17.26 0.50
C SER A 37 7.08 18.24 1.59
N ASP A 38 7.22 19.55 1.38
CA ASP A 38 6.81 20.56 2.36
C ASP A 38 5.29 20.60 2.54
N TYR A 39 4.56 20.52 1.43
CA TYR A 39 3.10 20.45 1.49
C TYR A 39 2.65 19.22 2.27
N MET A 40 3.16 18.03 1.93
CA MET A 40 2.77 16.80 2.61
C MET A 40 3.13 16.80 4.10
N ALA A 41 4.28 17.38 4.47
CA ALA A 41 4.69 17.53 5.87
C ALA A 41 3.66 18.35 6.67
N LYS A 42 3.37 19.58 6.22
CA LYS A 42 2.45 20.51 6.91
C LYS A 42 0.99 20.05 6.84
N ALA A 43 0.59 19.51 5.68
CA ALA A 43 -0.80 19.22 5.41
C ALA A 43 -1.28 17.92 6.05
N ILE A 44 -0.39 16.91 6.11
CA ILE A 44 -0.74 15.53 6.45
C ILE A 44 0.08 15.00 7.64
N LEU A 45 1.42 15.03 7.55
CA LEU A 45 2.26 14.34 8.53
C LEU A 45 2.24 15.03 9.91
N GLU A 46 2.41 16.35 9.95
CA GLU A 46 2.41 17.13 11.20
C GLU A 46 1.07 17.07 11.93
N PRO A 47 -0.10 17.29 11.29
CA PRO A 47 -1.39 17.19 11.98
C PRO A 47 -1.69 15.80 12.53
N LEU A 48 -1.17 14.74 11.90
CA LEU A 48 -1.31 13.35 12.38
C LEU A 48 -0.22 12.96 13.39
N GLY A 49 0.71 13.86 13.70
CA GLY A 49 1.82 13.59 14.62
C GLY A 49 2.83 12.57 14.09
N MET A 50 2.94 12.42 12.77
CA MET A 50 3.89 11.54 12.09
C MET A 50 5.29 12.18 11.99
N ARG A 51 5.87 12.52 13.13
CA ARG A 51 7.05 13.40 13.24
C ARG A 51 8.36 12.75 12.78
N GLU A 52 8.42 11.43 12.71
CA GLU A 52 9.59 10.70 12.24
C GLU A 52 9.50 10.35 10.76
N SER A 53 8.40 10.69 10.09
CA SER A 53 8.15 10.40 8.68
C SER A 53 8.46 11.60 7.78
N SER A 54 8.91 11.36 6.55
CA SER A 54 9.21 12.41 5.57
C SER A 54 9.22 11.87 4.14
N PHE A 55 8.84 12.74 3.18
CA PHE A 55 9.02 12.52 1.74
C PHE A 55 10.34 13.08 1.20
N ASP A 56 11.13 13.72 2.06
CA ASP A 56 12.39 14.38 1.72
C ASP A 56 13.59 13.64 2.33
N TRP A 57 14.36 13.00 1.45
CA TRP A 57 15.60 12.33 1.82
C TRP A 57 16.69 13.30 2.30
N GLU A 58 16.82 14.45 1.64
CA GLU A 58 17.87 15.43 1.98
C GLU A 58 17.62 15.99 3.37
N ALA A 59 16.35 16.25 3.72
CA ALA A 59 15.98 16.65 5.07
C ALA A 59 16.25 15.54 6.12
N ILE A 60 16.02 14.26 5.78
CA ILE A 60 16.36 13.13 6.66
C ILE A 60 17.87 13.10 6.92
N ALA A 61 18.68 13.19 5.86
CA ALA A 61 20.13 13.20 5.92
C ALA A 61 20.67 14.40 6.72
N ALA A 62 20.22 15.61 6.41
CA ALA A 62 20.64 16.84 7.09
C ALA A 62 20.28 16.84 8.59
N SER A 63 19.20 16.15 8.97
CA SER A 63 18.79 16.00 10.37
C SER A 63 19.57 14.93 11.16
N GLY A 64 20.52 14.23 10.52
CA GLY A 64 21.27 13.13 11.15
C GLY A 64 20.43 11.89 11.46
N ARG A 65 19.25 11.76 10.85
CA ARG A 65 18.33 10.63 11.11
C ARG A 65 18.64 9.40 10.27
N THR A 66 19.61 9.46 9.35
CA THR A 66 20.01 8.33 8.50
C THR A 66 20.42 7.10 9.31
N ASP A 67 21.04 7.29 10.46
CA ASP A 67 21.51 6.20 11.32
C ASP A 67 20.36 5.47 12.04
N LYS A 68 19.15 6.06 12.04
CA LYS A 68 17.94 5.46 12.60
C LYS A 68 17.15 4.66 11.55
N LEU A 69 17.55 4.70 10.28
CA LEU A 69 16.86 3.97 9.23
C LEU A 69 17.14 2.47 9.37
N ALA A 70 16.13 1.67 9.08
CA ALA A 70 16.31 0.23 8.99
C ALA A 70 17.24 -0.10 7.82
N THR A 71 18.17 -1.03 8.04
CA THR A 71 19.03 -1.55 6.97
C THR A 71 18.17 -2.12 5.84
N SER A 72 18.40 -1.64 4.63
CA SER A 72 17.79 -2.18 3.42
C SER A 72 18.57 -3.41 2.95
N PHE A 73 17.86 -4.41 2.45
CA PHE A 73 18.36 -5.71 2.01
C PHE A 73 17.77 -6.06 0.66
N ASP A 74 18.55 -6.73 -0.18
CA ASP A 74 18.05 -7.38 -1.40
C ASP A 74 17.43 -8.77 -1.09
N GLU A 75 16.90 -9.45 -2.11
CA GLU A 75 16.30 -10.79 -1.95
C GLU A 75 17.30 -11.89 -1.57
N LYS A 76 18.61 -11.61 -1.65
CA LYS A 76 19.69 -12.49 -1.16
C LYS A 76 20.11 -12.14 0.27
N LEU A 77 19.34 -11.27 0.94
CA LEU A 77 19.58 -10.76 2.29
C LEU A 77 20.94 -10.06 2.43
N GLN A 78 21.44 -9.47 1.34
CA GLN A 78 22.64 -8.64 1.38
C GLN A 78 22.26 -7.18 1.63
N PRO A 79 22.98 -6.45 2.50
CA PRO A 79 22.76 -5.03 2.71
C PRO A 79 22.84 -4.25 1.39
N SER A 80 21.93 -3.31 1.22
CA SER A 80 21.80 -2.51 0.00
C SER A 80 21.56 -1.04 0.36
N PRO A 81 22.13 -0.08 -0.39
CA PRO A 81 21.93 1.34 -0.10
C PRO A 81 20.47 1.75 -0.23
N HIS A 82 20.08 2.77 0.55
CA HIS A 82 18.78 3.41 0.40
C HIS A 82 18.61 4.02 -0.99
N ARG A 83 17.41 3.92 -1.55
CA ARG A 83 17.08 4.49 -2.85
C ARG A 83 16.37 5.83 -2.70
N GLN A 84 16.69 6.73 -3.60
CA GLN A 84 16.02 8.02 -3.75
C GLN A 84 15.19 7.98 -5.04
N TYR A 85 13.95 8.44 -4.97
CA TYR A 85 13.06 8.50 -6.13
C TYR A 85 12.70 9.94 -6.46
N THR A 86 12.76 10.27 -7.74
CA THR A 86 12.25 11.53 -8.29
C THR A 86 10.73 11.61 -8.21
N ALA A 87 10.05 10.46 -8.36
CA ALA A 87 8.61 10.30 -8.16
C ALA A 87 8.26 10.22 -6.67
N LYS A 88 8.46 11.32 -5.93
CA LYS A 88 8.28 11.40 -4.48
C LYS A 88 6.88 10.97 -4.04
N ALA A 89 5.86 11.42 -4.77
CA ALA A 89 4.47 11.11 -4.49
C ALA A 89 4.12 9.62 -4.60
N ALA A 90 4.87 8.85 -5.39
CA ALA A 90 4.63 7.43 -5.60
C ALA A 90 5.47 6.55 -4.65
N ALA A 91 6.72 6.94 -4.35
CA ALA A 91 7.71 6.00 -3.82
C ALA A 91 8.64 6.52 -2.70
N SER A 92 8.55 7.79 -2.27
CA SER A 92 9.55 8.39 -1.37
C SER A 92 9.12 8.59 0.08
N LEU A 93 7.99 8.04 0.53
CA LEU A 93 7.66 8.13 1.96
C LEU A 93 8.58 7.23 2.78
N TYR A 94 9.46 7.84 3.57
CA TYR A 94 10.14 7.20 4.67
C TYR A 94 9.28 7.36 5.92
N ALA A 95 8.90 6.26 6.56
CA ALA A 95 8.04 6.28 7.73
C ALA A 95 8.39 5.18 8.73
N THR A 96 7.99 5.39 9.98
CA THR A 96 8.08 4.38 11.04
C THR A 96 6.76 3.62 11.16
N PRO A 97 6.76 2.37 11.68
CA PRO A 97 5.52 1.66 11.99
C PRO A 97 4.61 2.46 12.94
N GLN A 98 5.19 3.19 13.90
CA GLN A 98 4.45 4.01 14.86
C GLN A 98 3.73 5.18 14.18
N ASP A 99 4.40 5.88 13.27
CA ASP A 99 3.77 6.96 12.50
C ASP A 99 2.69 6.44 11.55
N MET A 100 2.95 5.31 10.89
CA MET A 100 1.94 4.67 10.05
C MET A 100 0.74 4.16 10.85
N ALA A 101 0.93 3.73 12.11
CA ALA A 101 -0.18 3.39 13.00
C ALA A 101 -1.06 4.62 13.31
N ARG A 102 -0.47 5.81 13.49
CA ARG A 102 -1.24 7.07 13.63
C ARG A 102 -2.06 7.37 12.38
N PHE A 103 -1.46 7.19 11.20
CA PHE A 103 -2.17 7.34 9.93
C PHE A 103 -3.36 6.36 9.81
N VAL A 104 -3.15 5.08 10.16
CA VAL A 104 -4.20 4.05 10.16
C VAL A 104 -5.33 4.40 11.13
N GLN A 105 -5.01 4.83 12.34
CA GLN A 105 -6.01 5.22 13.35
C GLN A 105 -6.89 6.40 12.89
N ALA A 106 -6.37 7.28 12.04
CA ALA A 106 -7.12 8.42 11.51
C ALA A 106 -8.27 8.04 10.55
N TYR A 107 -8.37 6.78 10.13
CA TYR A 107 -9.53 6.27 9.36
C TYR A 107 -10.78 6.02 10.23
N SER A 108 -10.60 5.64 11.49
CA SER A 108 -11.70 5.25 12.39
C SER A 108 -11.91 6.24 13.54
N GLN A 109 -10.90 7.04 13.87
CA GLN A 109 -10.96 8.07 14.91
C GLN A 109 -11.25 9.45 14.32
N LYS A 110 -11.34 10.47 15.18
CA LYS A 110 -11.44 11.87 14.74
C LYS A 110 -10.24 12.21 13.86
N ASN A 111 -10.50 12.39 12.57
CA ASN A 111 -9.49 12.75 11.60
C ASN A 111 -9.22 14.27 11.68
N LEU A 112 -7.94 14.63 11.78
CA LEU A 112 -7.48 16.03 11.89
C LEU A 112 -7.12 16.65 10.52
N VAL A 113 -7.17 15.85 9.46
CA VAL A 113 -6.70 16.22 8.11
C VAL A 113 -7.86 16.30 7.11
N LEU A 114 -8.70 15.28 7.06
CA LEU A 114 -9.85 15.17 6.16
C LEU A 114 -11.16 15.05 6.94
N LYS A 115 -12.26 15.52 6.34
CA LYS A 115 -13.61 15.26 6.82
C LYS A 115 -13.93 13.78 6.70
N GLN A 116 -14.75 13.28 7.62
CA GLN A 116 -15.22 11.89 7.59
C GLN A 116 -15.98 11.54 6.32
N GLU A 117 -16.72 12.50 5.75
CA GLU A 117 -17.42 12.32 4.48
C GLU A 117 -16.44 12.07 3.32
N THR A 118 -15.34 12.82 3.27
CA THR A 118 -14.30 12.65 2.25
C THR A 118 -13.63 11.30 2.37
N LEU A 119 -13.31 10.85 3.59
CA LEU A 119 -12.76 9.50 3.80
C LEU A 119 -13.72 8.41 3.30
N LYS A 120 -15.02 8.54 3.60
CA LYS A 120 -16.03 7.62 3.08
C LYS A 120 -16.05 7.60 1.56
N GLN A 121 -15.99 8.77 0.92
CA GLN A 121 -15.93 8.87 -0.54
C GLN A 121 -14.67 8.21 -1.11
N MET A 122 -13.52 8.38 -0.46
CA MET A 122 -12.28 7.73 -0.89
C MET A 122 -12.42 6.20 -0.87
N MET A 123 -13.17 5.66 0.09
CA MET A 123 -13.44 4.22 0.30
C MET A 123 -14.53 3.63 -0.60
N ASN A 124 -15.11 4.42 -1.50
CA ASN A 124 -16.05 3.93 -2.48
C ASN A 124 -15.34 3.48 -3.77
N PRO A 125 -15.83 2.41 -4.42
CA PRO A 125 -15.37 2.01 -5.75
C PRO A 125 -15.43 3.15 -6.76
N GLN A 126 -14.33 3.37 -7.48
CA GLN A 126 -14.27 4.40 -8.51
C GLN A 126 -14.69 3.85 -9.88
N PRO A 127 -15.37 4.67 -10.72
CA PRO A 127 -15.71 4.28 -12.08
C PRO A 127 -14.48 3.82 -12.87
N GLY A 128 -14.61 2.68 -13.55
CA GLY A 128 -13.52 2.12 -14.37
C GLY A 128 -12.45 1.34 -13.60
N ALA A 129 -12.54 1.22 -12.27
CA ALA A 129 -11.52 0.56 -11.44
C ALA A 129 -12.01 -0.78 -10.85
N HIS A 130 -12.61 -1.62 -11.71
CA HIS A 130 -13.00 -3.02 -11.43
C HIS A 130 -13.69 -3.33 -10.08
N GLN A 131 -14.30 -2.33 -9.45
CA GLN A 131 -14.90 -2.39 -8.11
C GLN A 131 -13.92 -2.71 -6.96
N ASP A 132 -12.61 -2.65 -7.21
CA ASP A 132 -11.55 -3.01 -6.27
C ASP A 132 -10.59 -1.85 -5.94
N TRP A 133 -10.88 -0.65 -6.45
CA TRP A 133 -10.08 0.54 -6.18
C TRP A 133 -10.92 1.76 -5.76
N GLY A 134 -10.46 2.41 -4.69
CA GLY A 134 -10.94 3.70 -4.21
C GLY A 134 -10.01 4.85 -4.61
N LEU A 135 -10.15 6.02 -3.98
CA LEU A 135 -9.22 7.13 -4.19
C LEU A 135 -7.94 6.92 -3.37
N GLY A 136 -7.01 6.15 -3.95
CA GLY A 136 -5.65 5.98 -3.42
C GLY A 136 -5.42 4.76 -2.52
N HIS A 137 -6.37 3.83 -2.49
CA HIS A 137 -6.27 2.53 -1.83
C HIS A 137 -7.10 1.46 -2.55
N THR A 138 -6.61 0.23 -2.48
CA THR A 138 -7.31 -1.01 -2.81
C THR A 138 -8.50 -1.22 -1.87
N LEU A 139 -9.58 -1.77 -2.41
CA LEU A 139 -10.76 -2.26 -1.72
C LEU A 139 -10.70 -3.80 -1.69
N TYR A 140 -10.17 -4.39 -0.62
CA TYR A 140 -9.80 -5.81 -0.61
C TYR A 140 -10.99 -6.75 -0.54
N VAL A 141 -11.86 -6.57 0.46
CA VAL A 141 -13.05 -7.40 0.69
C VAL A 141 -14.17 -6.54 1.27
N ALA A 142 -15.39 -6.75 0.80
CA ALA A 142 -16.57 -6.12 1.39
C ALA A 142 -16.86 -6.75 2.76
N ASN A 143 -17.00 -5.93 3.81
CA ASN A 143 -17.32 -6.35 5.17
C ASN A 143 -18.84 -6.27 5.49
N GLY A 144 -19.68 -5.90 4.51
CA GLY A 144 -21.14 -5.74 4.64
C GLY A 144 -21.55 -4.27 4.62
N ALA A 145 -22.81 -3.96 4.29
CA ALA A 145 -23.32 -2.60 4.14
C ALA A 145 -22.46 -1.68 3.23
N ASP A 146 -21.92 -2.24 2.15
CA ASP A 146 -21.07 -1.55 1.15
C ASP A 146 -19.77 -0.94 1.70
N GLN A 147 -19.30 -1.41 2.86
CA GLN A 147 -18.00 -1.05 3.40
C GLN A 147 -16.95 -2.11 3.05
N TYR A 148 -15.69 -1.68 2.93
CA TYR A 148 -14.56 -2.54 2.56
C TYR A 148 -13.47 -2.49 3.62
N THR A 149 -12.73 -3.59 3.77
CA THR A 149 -11.35 -3.49 4.27
C THR A 149 -10.53 -2.81 3.18
N VAL A 150 -9.87 -1.72 3.54
CA VAL A 150 -9.12 -0.86 2.60
C VAL A 150 -7.65 -0.86 2.92
N GLY A 151 -6.82 -0.53 1.95
CA GLY A 151 -5.39 -0.45 2.17
C GLY A 151 -4.60 -0.32 0.89
N HIS A 152 -3.30 -0.50 0.97
CA HIS A 152 -2.45 -0.45 -0.20
C HIS A 152 -1.16 -1.22 0.10
N ASP A 153 -0.77 -2.05 -0.86
CA ASP A 153 0.51 -2.74 -0.85
C ASP A 153 1.54 -1.91 -1.61
N GLY A 154 2.81 -2.15 -1.37
CA GLY A 154 3.83 -1.60 -2.24
C GLY A 154 5.11 -2.41 -2.18
N GLY A 155 5.81 -2.36 -3.30
CA GLY A 155 7.05 -3.09 -3.52
C GLY A 155 8.01 -2.17 -4.25
N ASN A 156 9.25 -2.11 -3.78
CA ASN A 156 10.32 -1.43 -4.49
C ASN A 156 11.61 -2.20 -4.36
N LEU A 157 12.45 -2.15 -5.39
CA LEU A 157 13.80 -2.68 -5.30
C LEU A 157 14.58 -1.92 -4.19
N PRO A 158 15.53 -2.56 -3.49
CA PRO A 158 16.11 -3.87 -3.77
C PRO A 158 15.29 -5.08 -3.29
N ALA A 159 14.47 -4.95 -2.25
CA ALA A 159 13.44 -5.93 -1.83
C ALA A 159 12.60 -5.34 -0.69
N LEU A 160 12.09 -4.14 -0.88
CA LEU A 160 11.30 -3.38 0.09
C LEU A 160 9.82 -3.65 -0.15
N GLY A 161 9.24 -4.58 0.60
CA GLY A 161 7.82 -4.90 0.60
C GLY A 161 7.10 -4.21 1.76
N HIS A 162 5.91 -3.67 1.51
CA HIS A 162 5.08 -3.09 2.55
C HIS A 162 3.60 -3.29 2.30
N THR A 163 2.81 -3.29 3.38
CA THR A 163 1.35 -3.25 3.32
C THR A 163 0.81 -2.39 4.44
N VAL A 164 -0.26 -1.65 4.14
CA VAL A 164 -1.12 -1.00 5.12
C VAL A 164 -2.53 -1.47 4.86
N ARG A 165 -3.22 -1.98 5.88
CA ARG A 165 -4.63 -2.38 5.77
C ARG A 165 -5.40 -1.91 6.98
N VAL A 166 -6.65 -1.53 6.76
CA VAL A 166 -7.55 -0.99 7.77
C VAL A 166 -8.93 -1.57 7.55
N ASN A 167 -9.57 -2.02 8.63
CA ASN A 167 -11.00 -2.25 8.66
C ASN A 167 -11.66 -1.01 9.29
N PRO A 168 -12.26 -0.11 8.49
CA PRO A 168 -12.84 1.14 9.00
C PRO A 168 -13.98 0.90 9.99
N ALA A 169 -14.68 -0.23 9.88
CA ALA A 169 -15.81 -0.57 10.74
C ALA A 169 -15.38 -0.88 12.18
N THR A 170 -14.21 -1.49 12.37
CA THR A 170 -13.68 -1.87 13.69
C THR A 170 -12.58 -0.92 14.17
N GLY A 171 -11.93 -0.21 13.24
CA GLY A 171 -10.72 0.55 13.49
C GLY A 171 -9.46 -0.30 13.62
N ASN A 172 -9.55 -1.63 13.42
CA ASN A 172 -8.39 -2.50 13.38
C ASN A 172 -7.58 -2.23 12.11
N GLY A 173 -6.27 -2.37 12.21
CA GLY A 173 -5.40 -2.29 11.05
C GLY A 173 -4.05 -2.93 11.28
N ILE A 174 -3.35 -3.18 10.18
CA ILE A 174 -2.01 -3.75 10.15
C ILE A 174 -1.12 -2.88 9.27
N VAL A 175 0.11 -2.67 9.72
CA VAL A 175 1.19 -2.04 8.95
C VAL A 175 2.39 -2.97 9.01
N LEU A 176 2.90 -3.38 7.85
CA LEU A 176 4.14 -4.13 7.74
C LEU A 176 5.09 -3.39 6.81
N LEU A 177 6.32 -3.18 7.27
CA LEU A 177 7.42 -2.64 6.50
C LEU A 177 8.54 -3.69 6.53
N ILE A 178 8.82 -4.31 5.39
CA ILE A 178 9.72 -5.47 5.28
C ILE A 178 10.81 -5.18 4.25
N SER A 179 12.03 -5.56 4.61
CA SER A 179 13.18 -5.53 3.71
C SER A 179 13.72 -6.93 3.51
N GLY A 180 14.21 -7.23 2.31
CA GLY A 180 14.72 -8.56 1.92
C GLY A 180 13.66 -9.49 1.31
N ASN A 181 12.41 -9.02 1.15
CA ASN A 181 11.36 -9.77 0.47
C ASN A 181 10.27 -8.81 -0.04
N LEU A 182 9.99 -8.83 -1.36
CA LEU A 182 8.99 -7.96 -1.97
C LEU A 182 7.55 -8.37 -1.65
N GLU A 183 7.29 -9.65 -1.46
CA GLU A 183 5.94 -10.21 -1.45
C GLU A 183 5.41 -10.50 -0.03
N LEU A 184 6.32 -10.70 0.93
CA LEU A 184 5.96 -11.18 2.27
C LEU A 184 4.98 -10.25 2.98
N ALA A 185 5.14 -8.93 2.84
CA ALA A 185 4.23 -7.97 3.46
C ALA A 185 2.80 -8.11 2.91
N SER A 186 2.66 -8.18 1.58
CA SER A 186 1.37 -8.36 0.91
C SER A 186 0.73 -9.71 1.26
N GLN A 187 1.51 -10.78 1.34
CA GLN A 187 1.03 -12.10 1.73
C GLN A 187 0.49 -12.12 3.17
N LEU A 188 1.25 -11.61 4.13
CA LEU A 188 0.82 -11.49 5.53
C LEU A 188 -0.37 -10.54 5.68
N GLY A 189 -0.43 -9.50 4.87
CA GLY A 189 -1.60 -8.64 4.80
C GLY A 189 -2.85 -9.41 4.36
N ASP A 190 -2.74 -10.31 3.39
CA ASP A 190 -3.88 -11.11 2.91
C ASP A 190 -4.38 -12.06 4.00
N ASP A 191 -3.45 -12.67 4.72
CA ASP A 191 -3.75 -13.52 5.86
C ASP A 191 -4.44 -12.72 6.98
N TRP A 192 -4.00 -11.48 7.22
CA TRP A 192 -4.66 -10.58 8.17
C TRP A 192 -6.09 -10.21 7.75
N VAL A 193 -6.32 -9.92 6.45
CA VAL A 193 -7.67 -9.65 5.94
C VAL A 193 -8.60 -10.85 6.15
N TYR A 194 -8.09 -12.06 5.90
CA TYR A 194 -8.84 -13.28 6.16
C TYR A 194 -9.12 -13.47 7.65
N TRP A 195 -8.14 -13.23 8.52
CA TRP A 195 -8.31 -13.29 9.97
C TRP A 195 -9.36 -12.28 10.48
N GLU A 196 -9.34 -11.05 9.96
CA GLU A 196 -10.25 -9.97 10.37
C GLU A 196 -11.69 -10.17 9.87
N THR A 197 -11.87 -10.77 8.68
CA THR A 197 -13.17 -10.76 7.98
C THR A 197 -13.75 -12.14 7.69
N GLY A 198 -12.96 -13.20 7.81
CA GLY A 198 -13.29 -14.56 7.34
C GLY A 198 -13.34 -14.69 5.80
N LYS A 199 -12.96 -13.64 5.05
CA LYS A 199 -13.02 -13.61 3.58
C LYS A 199 -11.62 -13.48 2.98
N LEU A 200 -11.35 -14.26 1.94
CA LEU A 200 -10.10 -14.17 1.20
C LEU A 200 -10.17 -13.03 0.16
N PRO A 201 -9.17 -12.13 0.12
CA PRO A 201 -9.05 -11.17 -0.97
C PRO A 201 -8.72 -11.87 -2.30
N MET A 202 -8.96 -11.19 -3.43
CA MET A 202 -8.77 -11.78 -4.77
C MET A 202 -7.33 -12.28 -4.99
N ASN A 203 -6.33 -11.50 -4.59
CA ASN A 203 -4.91 -11.88 -4.73
C ASN A 203 -4.59 -13.17 -3.97
N ALA A 204 -5.13 -13.34 -2.76
CA ALA A 204 -4.97 -14.57 -2.00
C ALA A 204 -5.61 -15.78 -2.72
N LYS A 205 -6.82 -15.60 -3.28
CA LYS A 205 -7.49 -16.66 -4.06
C LYS A 205 -6.66 -17.09 -5.27
N LEU A 206 -6.13 -16.13 -6.04
CA LEU A 206 -5.29 -16.39 -7.21
C LEU A 206 -3.98 -17.09 -6.80
N ARG A 207 -3.34 -16.65 -5.70
CA ARG A 207 -2.13 -17.29 -5.17
C ARG A 207 -2.38 -18.74 -4.75
N ILE A 208 -3.48 -19.02 -4.04
CA ILE A 208 -3.87 -20.38 -3.63
C ILE A 208 -4.20 -21.25 -4.85
N LEU A 209 -4.89 -20.69 -5.84
CA LEU A 209 -5.21 -21.42 -7.06
C LEU A 209 -3.93 -21.78 -7.82
N GLY A 210 -3.02 -20.82 -8.01
CA GLY A 210 -1.74 -21.04 -8.68
C GLY A 210 -0.86 -22.07 -7.99
N SER A 211 -0.75 -21.99 -6.65
CA SER A 211 0.07 -22.92 -5.87
C SER A 211 -0.47 -24.36 -5.85
N ARG A 212 -1.75 -24.57 -6.17
CA ARG A 212 -2.36 -25.89 -6.28
C ARG A 212 -2.40 -26.42 -7.71
N LEU A 213 -2.69 -25.55 -8.69
CA LEU A 213 -2.92 -25.93 -10.07
C LEU A 213 -1.62 -26.33 -10.78
N VAL A 214 -0.52 -25.60 -10.57
CA VAL A 214 0.76 -25.91 -11.21
C VAL A 214 1.30 -27.29 -10.78
N PRO A 215 1.38 -27.63 -9.48
CA PRO A 215 1.83 -28.96 -9.07
C PRO A 215 0.89 -30.08 -9.55
N ALA A 216 -0.42 -29.83 -9.58
CA ALA A 216 -1.38 -30.81 -10.08
C ALA A 216 -1.17 -31.10 -11.57
N LEU A 217 -0.98 -30.08 -12.40
CA LEU A 217 -0.68 -30.25 -13.83
C LEU A 217 0.64 -30.97 -14.07
N VAL A 218 1.68 -30.66 -13.29
CA VAL A 218 2.97 -31.38 -13.34
C VAL A 218 2.78 -32.84 -12.98
N GLY A 219 2.03 -33.15 -11.90
CA GLY A 219 1.73 -34.52 -11.51
C GLY A 219 0.96 -35.30 -12.57
N ILE A 220 -0.06 -34.69 -13.19
CA ILE A 220 -0.81 -35.29 -14.29
C ILE A 220 0.11 -35.55 -15.50
N GLY A 221 0.94 -34.57 -15.87
CA GLY A 221 1.87 -34.70 -17.00
C GLY A 221 2.89 -35.82 -16.81
N LEU A 222 3.48 -35.91 -15.62
CA LEU A 222 4.39 -37.00 -15.26
C LEU A 222 3.69 -38.36 -15.28
N GLY A 223 2.44 -38.43 -14.81
CA GLY A 223 1.62 -39.64 -14.86
C GLY A 223 1.33 -40.10 -16.28
N VAL A 224 0.90 -39.18 -17.17
CA VAL A 224 0.65 -39.47 -18.59
C VAL A 224 1.91 -39.95 -19.28
N LEU A 225 3.05 -39.29 -19.03
CA LEU A 225 4.34 -39.69 -19.59
C LEU A 225 4.75 -41.10 -19.13
N ALA A 226 4.58 -41.42 -17.85
CA ALA A 226 4.88 -42.74 -17.31
C ALA A 226 4.00 -43.84 -17.93
N ILE A 227 2.71 -43.57 -18.15
CA ILE A 227 1.78 -44.48 -18.84
C ILE A 227 2.23 -44.70 -20.29
N ALA A 228 2.57 -43.63 -21.00
CA ALA A 228 3.03 -43.70 -22.38
C ALA A 228 4.32 -44.53 -22.50
N ILE A 229 5.34 -44.25 -21.68
CA ILE A 229 6.60 -45.02 -21.65
C ILE A 229 6.31 -46.50 -21.41
N ARG A 230 5.46 -46.83 -20.43
CA ARG A 230 5.08 -48.22 -20.14
C ARG A 230 4.34 -48.90 -21.30
N ALA A 231 3.56 -48.15 -22.07
CA ALA A 231 2.86 -48.66 -23.25
C ALA A 231 3.81 -48.94 -24.43
N PHE A 232 4.86 -48.12 -24.60
CA PHE A 232 5.88 -48.32 -25.66
C PHE A 232 6.94 -49.38 -25.33
N MET A 233 7.12 -49.72 -24.05
CA MET A 233 8.06 -50.76 -23.60
C MET A 233 7.45 -52.18 -23.58
N LYS A 234 6.18 -52.33 -23.99
CA LYS A 234 5.52 -53.62 -24.21
C LYS A 234 5.48 -53.93 -25.70
#